data_AF-A0AAW3XH65-F1
#
_entry.id   AF-A0AAW3XH65-F1
#
_cell.length_a   1.000
_cell.length_b   1.000
_cell.length_c   1.000
_cell.angle_alpha   90.00
_cell.angle_beta   90.00
_cell.angle_gamma   90.00
#
_symmetry.space_group_name_H-M   'P 1'
#
loop_
_entity.id
_entity.type
_entity.pdbx_description
1 polymer ?
#
loop_
_entity_poly.entity_id
_entity_poly.type
_entity_poly.pdbx_seq_one_letter_code
_entity_poly.pdbx_strand_id
1 'polypeptide(L)'
;MHKTFLSYHHANEQDLKNGIIEAFAGASFIDKSVSDGDISTNVSEDYIMRKIREDYLGDSTVTVVLIGTETASRPFVNSEIQASLWGENPAGLIGVIRDEIYSSVFSSGVCSDTSCNCGIGIRTIDWGYEHYLPWLIKKNHSFSKLVPHYDDMDVYCSLVKYSDFIGNSEFYINQAFDKRNIMEPAAKKNPADVPAIRTNLLW
;
A
#
# COMPACT_ATOMS: atom_id res chain seq x y z
N MET A 1 -13.54 14.05 -0.21
CA MET A 1 -13.04 12.68 -0.43
C MET A 1 -12.37 12.51 -1.79
N HIS A 2 -11.13 12.04 -1.78
CA HIS A 2 -10.33 11.77 -2.98
C HIS A 2 -10.76 10.48 -3.69
N LYS A 3 -10.48 10.37 -4.99
CA LYS A 3 -10.73 9.13 -5.75
C LYS A 3 -9.73 8.08 -5.31
N THR A 4 -10.25 6.99 -4.74
CA THR A 4 -9.42 6.00 -4.07
C THR A 4 -9.56 4.65 -4.74
N PHE A 5 -8.43 4.09 -5.19
CA PHE A 5 -8.35 2.73 -5.68
C PHE A 5 -8.18 1.75 -4.52
N LEU A 6 -8.97 0.67 -4.48
CA LEU A 6 -8.79 -0.43 -3.52
C LEU A 6 -8.07 -1.59 -4.20
N SER A 7 -6.87 -1.91 -3.75
CA SER A 7 -6.09 -3.08 -4.19
C SER A 7 -6.09 -4.15 -3.10
N TYR A 8 -6.50 -5.38 -3.42
CA TYR A 8 -6.62 -6.46 -2.43
C TYR A 8 -6.64 -7.84 -3.09
N HIS A 9 -6.43 -8.90 -2.30
CA HIS A 9 -6.64 -10.26 -2.78
C HIS A 9 -8.13 -10.61 -2.69
N HIS A 10 -8.81 -10.65 -3.84
CA HIS A 10 -10.26 -10.91 -3.95
C HIS A 10 -10.74 -12.13 -3.16
N ALA A 11 -9.98 -13.23 -3.13
CA ALA A 11 -10.43 -14.44 -2.46
C ALA A 11 -10.42 -14.34 -0.92
N ASN A 12 -9.55 -13.50 -0.33
CA ASN A 12 -9.31 -13.50 1.12
C ASN A 12 -9.62 -12.16 1.81
N GLU A 13 -9.72 -11.06 1.07
CA GLU A 13 -9.94 -9.71 1.63
C GLU A 13 -11.24 -9.05 1.13
N GLN A 14 -12.15 -9.83 0.53
CA GLN A 14 -13.47 -9.37 0.11
C GLN A 14 -14.32 -8.84 1.27
N ASP A 15 -14.21 -9.46 2.45
CA ASP A 15 -14.87 -9.04 3.69
C ASP A 15 -14.44 -7.63 4.11
N LEU A 16 -13.14 -7.35 4.10
CA LEU A 16 -12.58 -6.03 4.43
C LEU A 16 -13.09 -4.97 3.45
N LYS A 17 -13.07 -5.29 2.15
CA LYS A 17 -13.59 -4.40 1.10
C LYS A 17 -15.09 -4.13 1.27
N ASN A 18 -15.89 -5.16 1.57
CA ASN A 18 -17.33 -5.00 1.78
C ASN A 18 -17.61 -4.09 2.99
N GLY A 19 -16.90 -4.29 4.10
CA GLY A 19 -17.02 -3.42 5.27
C GLY A 19 -16.67 -1.95 4.99
N ILE A 20 -15.68 -1.68 4.13
CA ILE A 20 -15.37 -0.30 3.69
C ILE A 20 -16.54 0.28 2.87
N ILE A 21 -17.06 -0.45 1.89
CA ILE A 21 -18.16 0.06 1.05
C ILE A 21 -19.44 0.28 1.86
N GLU A 22 -19.75 -0.63 2.80
CA GLU A 22 -20.90 -0.50 3.69
C GLU A 22 -20.76 0.71 4.64
N ALA A 23 -19.59 0.88 5.26
CA ALA A 23 -19.32 2.00 6.17
C ALA A 23 -19.33 3.36 5.47
N PHE A 24 -18.99 3.40 4.18
CA PHE A 24 -18.81 4.64 3.42
C PHE A 24 -19.68 4.70 2.17
N ALA A 25 -20.92 4.20 2.24
CA ALA A 25 -21.88 4.21 1.13
C ALA A 25 -22.00 5.60 0.48
N GLY A 26 -21.32 5.80 -0.66
CA GLY A 26 -21.23 7.09 -1.38
C GLY A 26 -19.80 7.62 -1.59
N ALA A 27 -18.79 6.97 -1.04
CA ALA A 27 -17.39 7.30 -1.26
C ALA A 27 -16.92 6.93 -2.68
N SER A 28 -16.02 7.75 -3.23
CA SER A 28 -15.40 7.58 -4.57
C SER A 28 -14.36 6.45 -4.61
N PHE A 29 -14.75 5.24 -4.20
CA PHE A 29 -13.89 4.06 -4.30
C PHE A 29 -14.00 3.42 -5.69
N ILE A 30 -12.84 3.14 -6.29
CA ILE A 30 -12.69 2.40 -7.54
C ILE A 30 -12.24 0.98 -7.16
N ASP A 31 -13.05 0.01 -7.55
CA ASP A 31 -12.83 -1.43 -7.34
C ASP A 31 -12.81 -2.12 -8.71
N LYS A 32 -11.76 -1.87 -9.48
CA LYS A 32 -11.47 -2.55 -10.73
C LYS A 32 -10.19 -3.34 -10.51
N SER A 33 -10.15 -4.61 -10.89
CA SER A 33 -8.94 -5.40 -10.70
C SER A 33 -8.49 -6.03 -11.99
N VAL A 34 -7.17 -6.13 -12.10
CA VAL A 34 -6.53 -6.79 -13.23
C VAL A 34 -6.63 -8.31 -13.03
N SER A 35 -7.02 -9.03 -14.09
CA SER A 35 -7.15 -10.49 -14.11
C SER A 35 -6.18 -11.14 -15.11
N ASP A 36 -6.03 -12.46 -15.03
CA ASP A 36 -5.22 -13.21 -16.00
C ASP A 36 -5.77 -13.03 -17.42
N GLY A 37 -4.89 -12.65 -18.35
CA GLY A 37 -5.24 -12.42 -19.77
C GLY A 37 -5.71 -11.00 -20.10
N ASP A 38 -5.95 -10.16 -19.09
CA ASP A 38 -6.36 -8.76 -19.28
C ASP A 38 -5.26 -7.91 -19.94
N ILE A 39 -4.01 -8.23 -19.64
CA ILE A 39 -2.85 -7.46 -20.11
C ILE A 39 -1.88 -8.40 -20.81
N SER A 40 -1.59 -8.08 -22.07
CA SER A 40 -0.54 -8.77 -22.83
C SER A 40 0.80 -8.58 -22.15
N THR A 41 1.50 -9.67 -21.86
CA THR A 41 2.88 -9.66 -21.33
C THR A 41 3.93 -9.60 -22.45
N ASN A 42 3.54 -9.63 -23.72
CA ASN A 42 4.47 -9.54 -24.87
C ASN A 42 4.76 -8.08 -25.29
N VAL A 43 4.65 -7.15 -24.35
CA VAL A 43 4.84 -5.71 -24.54
C VAL A 43 5.83 -5.17 -23.50
N SER A 44 6.26 -3.92 -23.64
CA SER A 44 7.18 -3.31 -22.67
C SER A 44 6.53 -3.15 -21.29
N GLU A 45 7.34 -3.17 -20.24
CA GLU A 45 6.88 -2.93 -18.86
C GLU A 45 6.17 -1.56 -18.74
N ASP A 46 6.69 -0.52 -19.40
CA ASP A 46 6.07 0.81 -19.45
C ASP A 46 4.65 0.75 -20.03
N TYR A 47 4.43 -0.08 -21.05
CA TYR A 47 3.11 -0.26 -21.64
C TYR A 47 2.19 -1.01 -20.67
N ILE A 48 2.66 -2.08 -20.02
CA ILE A 48 1.91 -2.82 -19.00
C ILE A 48 1.48 -1.85 -17.87
N MET A 49 2.42 -1.09 -17.30
CA MET A 49 2.12 -0.17 -16.18
C MET A 49 1.16 0.94 -16.59
N ARG A 50 1.35 1.53 -17.79
CA ARG A 50 0.41 2.52 -18.33
C ARG A 50 -0.97 1.93 -18.52
N LYS A 51 -1.08 0.70 -19.04
CA LYS A 51 -2.37 0.02 -19.24
C LYS A 51 -3.09 -0.25 -17.92
N ILE A 52 -2.39 -0.77 -16.91
CA ILE A 52 -2.95 -0.95 -15.56
C ILE A 52 -3.49 0.39 -15.05
N ARG A 53 -2.68 1.45 -15.15
CA ARG A 53 -3.05 2.77 -14.64
C ARG A 53 -4.26 3.36 -15.36
N GLU A 54 -4.28 3.35 -16.69
CA GLU A 54 -5.34 3.97 -17.49
C GLU A 54 -6.66 3.18 -17.43
N ASP A 55 -6.61 1.86 -17.54
CA ASP A 55 -7.82 1.04 -17.69
C ASP A 55 -8.46 0.66 -16.33
N TYR A 56 -7.64 0.51 -15.27
CA TYR A 56 -8.06 -0.02 -13.97
C TYR A 56 -8.06 1.03 -12.87
N LEU A 57 -6.93 1.70 -12.63
CA LEU A 57 -6.81 2.72 -11.58
C LEU A 57 -7.55 4.00 -11.98
N GLY A 58 -7.61 4.29 -13.29
CA GLY A 58 -8.27 5.46 -13.84
C GLY A 58 -7.63 6.75 -13.35
N ASP A 59 -8.44 7.65 -12.80
CA ASP A 59 -7.99 8.90 -12.21
C ASP A 59 -7.93 8.88 -10.67
N SER A 60 -7.71 7.69 -10.09
CA SER A 60 -7.45 7.55 -8.66
C SER A 60 -6.24 8.37 -8.23
N THR A 61 -6.39 9.12 -7.16
CA THR A 61 -5.32 9.95 -6.58
C THR A 61 -4.71 9.33 -5.32
N VAL A 62 -5.38 8.31 -4.76
CA VAL A 62 -4.94 7.53 -3.61
C VAL A 62 -5.17 6.04 -3.90
N THR A 63 -4.24 5.20 -3.45
CA THR A 63 -4.35 3.75 -3.49
C THR A 63 -4.29 3.22 -2.07
N VAL A 64 -5.34 2.49 -1.68
CA VAL A 64 -5.44 1.74 -0.43
C VAL A 64 -5.22 0.27 -0.74
N VAL A 65 -4.26 -0.35 -0.09
CA VAL A 65 -3.97 -1.77 -0.20
C VAL A 65 -4.50 -2.47 1.03
N LEU A 66 -5.44 -3.41 0.88
CA LEU A 66 -5.92 -4.26 1.98
C LEU A 66 -4.99 -5.46 2.11
N ILE A 67 -4.37 -5.61 3.27
CA ILE A 67 -3.28 -6.55 3.50
C ILE A 67 -3.72 -7.64 4.47
N GLY A 68 -3.87 -8.85 3.93
CA GLY A 68 -3.97 -10.11 4.66
C GLY A 68 -2.71 -10.96 4.53
N THR A 69 -2.84 -12.27 4.80
CA THR A 69 -1.70 -13.18 4.92
C THR A 69 -1.01 -13.51 3.59
N GLU A 70 -1.71 -13.34 2.48
CA GLU A 70 -1.23 -13.75 1.14
C GLU A 70 -1.10 -12.59 0.17
N THR A 71 -1.49 -11.37 0.56
CA THR A 71 -1.54 -10.21 -0.34
C THR A 71 -0.18 -9.89 -0.96
N ALA A 72 0.91 -10.00 -0.18
CA ALA A 72 2.27 -9.75 -0.66
C ALA A 72 2.73 -10.69 -1.80
N SER A 73 2.14 -11.89 -1.91
CA SER A 73 2.49 -12.86 -2.96
C SER A 73 1.61 -12.74 -4.21
N ARG A 74 0.66 -11.78 -4.26
CA ARG A 74 -0.25 -11.62 -5.39
C ARG A 74 0.35 -10.74 -6.49
N PRO A 75 0.60 -11.30 -7.70
CA PRO A 75 1.19 -10.55 -8.81
C PRO A 75 0.37 -9.31 -9.19
N PHE A 76 -0.95 -9.45 -9.23
CA PHE A 76 -1.87 -8.37 -9.57
C PHE A 76 -1.78 -7.21 -8.58
N VAL A 77 -1.84 -7.49 -7.28
CA VAL A 77 -1.71 -6.46 -6.23
C VAL A 77 -0.37 -5.75 -6.32
N ASN A 78 0.74 -6.50 -6.44
CA ASN A 78 2.07 -5.89 -6.57
C ASN A 78 2.19 -4.99 -7.81
N SER A 79 1.58 -5.41 -8.93
CA SER A 79 1.53 -4.61 -10.17
C SER A 79 0.63 -3.38 -10.08
N GLU A 80 -0.50 -3.47 -9.39
CA GLU A 80 -1.40 -2.34 -9.13
C GLU A 80 -0.72 -1.28 -8.25
N ILE A 81 0.01 -1.69 -7.21
CA ILE A 81 0.82 -0.77 -6.39
C ILE A 81 1.89 -0.09 -7.25
N GLN A 82 2.60 -0.86 -8.08
CA GLN A 82 3.62 -0.32 -8.99
C GLN A 82 3.02 0.70 -9.97
N ALA A 83 1.88 0.39 -10.60
CA ALA A 83 1.18 1.28 -11.51
C ALA A 83 0.65 2.55 -10.82
N SER A 84 0.23 2.44 -9.56
CA SER A 84 -0.20 3.58 -8.74
C SER A 84 0.93 4.58 -8.52
N LEU A 85 2.15 4.08 -8.37
CA LEU A 85 3.36 4.89 -8.18
C LEU A 85 4.05 5.28 -9.50
N TRP A 86 3.56 4.79 -10.64
CA TRP A 86 4.17 5.00 -11.96
C TRP A 86 4.04 6.45 -12.46
N GLY A 87 5.04 6.91 -13.22
CA GLY A 87 5.05 8.22 -13.85
C GLY A 87 5.38 9.38 -12.91
N GLU A 88 5.06 10.59 -13.35
CA GLU A 88 5.43 11.84 -12.67
C GLU A 88 4.49 12.22 -11.52
N ASN A 89 3.27 11.67 -11.50
CA ASN A 89 2.24 11.99 -10.51
C ASN A 89 1.81 10.74 -9.72
N PRO A 90 2.66 10.20 -8.84
CA PRO A 90 2.31 9.00 -8.07
C PRO A 90 1.08 9.25 -7.19
N ALA A 91 0.25 8.21 -7.03
CA ALA A 91 -0.89 8.25 -6.11
C ALA A 91 -0.41 8.13 -4.66
N GLY A 92 -1.15 8.74 -3.73
CA GLY A 92 -0.92 8.56 -2.30
C GLY A 92 -1.10 7.09 -1.92
N LEU A 93 -0.34 6.57 -0.95
CA LEU A 93 -0.32 5.14 -0.65
C LEU A 93 -0.65 4.86 0.81
N ILE A 94 -1.54 3.90 1.05
CA ILE A 94 -1.92 3.43 2.39
C ILE A 94 -1.95 1.91 2.37
N GLY A 95 -1.28 1.27 3.32
CA GLY A 95 -1.50 -0.14 3.63
C GLY A 95 -2.45 -0.28 4.81
N VAL A 96 -3.57 -0.95 4.60
CA VAL A 96 -4.57 -1.25 5.63
C VAL A 96 -4.44 -2.72 5.99
N ILE A 97 -3.93 -2.98 7.18
CA ILE A 97 -3.59 -4.32 7.64
C ILE A 97 -4.81 -4.92 8.35
N ARG A 98 -5.15 -6.15 7.95
CA ARG A 98 -6.18 -6.96 8.60
C ARG A 98 -5.91 -7.05 10.11
N ASP A 99 -6.94 -6.80 10.90
CA ASP A 99 -6.87 -6.75 12.37
C ASP A 99 -6.21 -8.00 12.97
N GLU A 100 -6.58 -9.18 12.45
CA GLU A 100 -6.11 -10.48 12.95
C GLU A 100 -4.60 -10.68 12.83
N ILE A 101 -3.92 -9.98 11.91
CA ILE A 101 -2.47 -10.09 11.71
C ILE A 101 -1.70 -8.86 12.20
N TYR A 102 -2.40 -7.80 12.61
CA TYR A 102 -1.74 -6.53 12.96
C TYR A 102 -0.71 -6.68 14.08
N SER A 103 -1.00 -7.47 15.11
CA SER A 103 -0.06 -7.72 16.21
C SER A 103 1.19 -8.51 15.82
N SER A 104 1.13 -9.24 14.70
CA SER A 104 2.30 -9.92 14.12
C SER A 104 3.15 -8.98 13.26
N VAL A 105 2.56 -7.89 12.75
CA VAL A 105 3.27 -6.86 11.98
C VAL A 105 3.91 -5.86 12.93
N PHE A 106 3.17 -5.45 13.95
CA PHE A 106 3.55 -4.42 14.89
C PHE A 106 3.25 -4.80 16.33
N SER A 107 4.27 -4.75 17.17
CA SER A 107 4.16 -4.82 18.62
C SER A 107 4.32 -3.44 19.25
N SER A 108 3.88 -3.30 20.50
CA SER A 108 4.12 -2.08 21.28
C SER A 108 5.46 -2.17 21.99
N GLY A 109 6.25 -1.12 21.89
CA GLY A 109 7.52 -0.98 22.60
C GLY A 109 7.64 0.41 23.24
N VAL A 110 8.78 0.67 23.86
CA VAL A 110 9.18 2.01 24.30
C VAL A 110 10.52 2.35 23.66
N CYS A 111 10.75 3.62 23.37
CA CYS A 111 12.04 4.03 22.85
C CYS A 111 13.14 3.86 23.89
N SER A 112 14.06 2.94 23.59
CA SER A 112 15.28 2.65 24.35
C SER A 112 16.56 2.93 23.55
N ASP A 113 16.47 3.67 22.44
CA ASP A 113 17.62 3.99 21.59
C ASP A 113 18.61 4.87 22.35
N THR A 114 19.90 4.57 22.22
CA THR A 114 20.97 5.24 22.98
C THR A 114 21.09 6.74 22.66
N SER A 115 20.62 7.18 21.51
CA SER A 115 20.60 8.59 21.08
C SER A 115 19.39 9.37 21.59
N CYS A 116 18.34 8.71 22.07
CA CYS A 116 17.11 9.38 22.51
C CYS A 116 16.60 8.93 23.88
N ASN A 117 16.41 7.62 24.08
CA ASN A 117 15.97 6.98 25.33
C ASN A 117 14.82 7.73 26.06
N CYS A 118 13.87 8.28 25.31
CA CYS A 118 12.84 9.17 25.87
C CYS A 118 11.66 8.42 26.52
N GLY A 119 11.60 7.08 26.41
CA GLY A 119 10.55 6.27 27.02
C GLY A 119 9.16 6.41 26.40
N ILE A 120 9.03 7.12 25.28
CA ILE A 120 7.76 7.24 24.54
C ILE A 120 7.36 5.87 23.98
N GLY A 121 6.07 5.56 24.02
CA GLY A 121 5.50 4.37 23.40
C GLY A 121 5.68 4.41 21.88
N ILE A 122 6.33 3.40 21.32
CA ILE A 122 6.60 3.29 19.89
C ILE A 122 5.98 2.02 19.32
N ARG A 123 5.75 2.06 18.01
CA ARG A 123 5.41 0.87 17.23
C ARG A 123 6.69 0.15 16.85
N THR A 124 6.86 -1.09 17.30
CA THR A 124 8.02 -1.92 16.98
C THR A 124 7.66 -2.87 15.85
N ILE A 125 8.53 -2.93 14.84
CA ILE A 125 8.40 -3.88 13.72
C ILE A 125 8.61 -5.30 14.25
N ASP A 126 7.71 -6.21 13.88
CA ASP A 126 7.79 -7.64 14.19
C ASP A 126 7.81 -8.48 12.90
N TRP A 127 7.94 -9.81 13.01
CA TRP A 127 8.19 -10.74 11.90
C TRP A 127 7.19 -10.62 10.75
N GLY A 128 5.92 -10.31 11.05
CA GLY A 128 4.85 -10.15 10.08
C GLY A 128 5.04 -8.94 9.17
N TYR A 129 5.83 -7.94 9.58
CA TYR A 129 6.17 -6.80 8.74
C TYR A 129 6.90 -7.26 7.49
N GLU A 130 7.90 -8.14 7.61
CA GLU A 130 8.63 -8.64 6.46
C GLU A 130 7.84 -9.69 5.67
N HIS A 131 7.00 -10.46 6.36
CA HIS A 131 6.30 -11.60 5.78
C HIS A 131 5.00 -11.23 5.04
N TYR A 132 4.17 -10.34 5.62
CA TYR A 132 2.83 -10.06 5.10
C TYR A 132 2.74 -8.82 4.21
N LEU A 133 3.66 -7.87 4.35
CA LEU A 133 3.57 -6.60 3.63
C LEU A 133 4.17 -6.69 2.22
N PRO A 134 3.46 -6.22 1.17
CA PRO A 134 4.02 -6.06 -0.17
C PRO A 134 5.32 -5.24 -0.16
N TRP A 135 6.25 -5.55 -1.06
CA TRP A 135 7.57 -4.93 -1.04
C TRP A 135 7.54 -3.40 -1.18
N LEU A 136 6.74 -2.88 -2.12
CA LEU A 136 6.58 -1.44 -2.31
C LEU A 136 5.90 -0.76 -1.13
N ILE A 137 5.05 -1.46 -0.36
CA ILE A 137 4.47 -0.93 0.88
C ILE A 137 5.57 -0.77 1.93
N LYS A 138 6.35 -1.82 2.19
CA LYS A 138 7.48 -1.78 3.15
C LYS A 138 8.48 -0.67 2.81
N LYS A 139 8.84 -0.58 1.53
CA LYS A 139 9.86 0.36 1.08
C LYS A 139 9.39 1.82 1.21
N ASN A 140 8.12 2.10 0.93
CA ASN A 140 7.56 3.45 1.05
C ASN A 140 7.08 3.80 2.47
N HIS A 141 7.00 2.83 3.39
CA HIS A 141 6.84 3.05 4.84
C HIS A 141 8.20 3.21 5.56
N SER A 142 9.34 3.16 4.84
CA SER A 142 10.65 3.32 5.49
C SER A 142 11.03 4.80 5.66
N PHE A 143 11.49 5.17 6.86
CA PHE A 143 12.02 6.49 7.17
C PHE A 143 13.50 6.42 7.59
N SER A 144 14.34 7.29 7.04
CA SER A 144 15.76 7.41 7.41
C SER A 144 15.96 8.62 8.33
N LYS A 145 15.80 8.45 9.65
CA LYS A 145 16.09 9.47 10.68
C LYS A 145 17.17 8.95 11.64
N LEU A 146 17.86 9.89 12.29
CA LEU A 146 18.82 9.60 13.38
C LEU A 146 18.15 9.05 14.65
N VAL A 147 16.82 9.18 14.79
CA VAL A 147 16.05 8.82 15.98
C VAL A 147 14.93 7.86 15.55
N PRO A 148 14.62 6.78 16.32
CA PRO A 148 13.63 5.77 15.93
C PRO A 148 12.17 6.24 16.01
N HIS A 149 11.91 7.53 16.25
CA HIS A 149 10.58 8.11 16.29
C HIS A 149 10.22 8.63 14.91
N TYR A 150 9.43 7.85 14.19
CA TYR A 150 8.66 8.37 13.08
C TYR A 150 7.23 7.85 13.22
N ASP A 151 6.28 8.70 12.90
CA ASP A 151 4.88 8.31 12.79
C ASP A 151 4.52 8.10 11.32
N ASP A 152 3.27 7.73 11.08
CA ASP A 152 2.80 7.53 9.72
C ASP A 152 2.84 8.82 8.89
N MET A 153 2.89 10.04 9.46
CA MET A 153 2.97 11.29 8.68
C MET A 153 4.36 11.53 8.08
N ASP A 154 5.40 10.97 8.68
CA ASP A 154 6.79 11.12 8.22
C ASP A 154 7.10 10.28 6.98
N VAL A 155 6.31 9.25 6.69
CA VAL A 155 6.56 8.30 5.60
C VAL A 155 5.55 8.45 4.46
N TYR A 156 5.97 8.10 3.24
CA TYR A 156 5.09 8.18 2.07
C TYR A 156 3.87 7.25 2.21
N CYS A 157 4.10 6.00 2.63
CA CYS A 157 3.06 5.01 2.85
C CYS A 157 2.74 4.89 4.33
N SER A 158 1.51 5.24 4.74
CA SER A 158 1.02 4.94 6.09
C SER A 158 0.66 3.46 6.22
N LEU A 159 0.86 2.88 7.40
CA LEU A 159 0.38 1.53 7.73
C LEU A 159 -0.61 1.59 8.88
N VAL A 160 -1.85 1.20 8.63
CA VAL A 160 -2.95 1.37 9.59
C VAL A 160 -3.67 0.05 9.82
N LYS A 161 -4.20 -0.13 11.02
CA LYS A 161 -5.07 -1.25 11.35
C LYS A 161 -6.44 -1.06 10.69
N TYR A 162 -7.07 -2.13 10.21
CA TYR A 162 -8.34 -2.05 9.51
C TYR A 162 -9.46 -1.43 10.37
N SER A 163 -9.57 -1.80 11.64
CA SER A 163 -10.53 -1.19 12.57
C SER A 163 -10.40 0.34 12.64
N ASP A 164 -9.17 0.84 12.66
CA ASP A 164 -8.88 2.26 12.80
C ASP A 164 -9.18 2.98 11.48
N PHE A 165 -8.85 2.36 10.34
CA PHE A 165 -9.20 2.86 9.03
C PHE A 165 -10.72 2.98 8.83
N ILE A 166 -11.49 1.98 9.24
CA ILE A 166 -12.98 2.05 9.21
C ILE A 166 -13.50 3.15 10.13
N GLY A 167 -12.85 3.40 11.27
CA GLY A 167 -13.23 4.49 12.16
C GLY A 167 -13.02 5.90 11.58
N ASN A 168 -12.04 6.08 10.68
CA ASN A 168 -11.68 7.41 10.17
C ASN A 168 -10.98 7.40 8.78
N SER A 169 -11.60 6.75 7.79
CA SER A 169 -10.96 6.54 6.48
C SER A 169 -10.63 7.84 5.75
N GLU A 170 -11.50 8.85 5.83
CA GLU A 170 -11.31 10.14 5.17
C GLU A 170 -10.03 10.85 5.65
N PHE A 171 -9.73 10.78 6.94
CA PHE A 171 -8.48 11.32 7.49
C PHE A 171 -7.26 10.68 6.86
N TYR A 172 -7.21 9.34 6.81
CA TYR A 172 -6.07 8.63 6.24
C TYR A 172 -5.93 8.88 4.73
N ILE A 173 -7.05 8.91 4.01
CA ILE A 173 -7.09 9.19 2.56
C ILE A 173 -6.60 10.61 2.27
N ASN A 174 -7.05 11.61 3.02
CA ASN A 174 -6.61 13.00 2.84
C ASN A 174 -5.11 13.14 3.14
N GLN A 175 -4.62 12.51 4.22
CA GLN A 175 -3.18 12.52 4.50
C GLN A 175 -2.36 11.89 3.39
N ALA A 176 -2.76 10.72 2.89
CA ALA A 176 -2.04 10.07 1.81
C ALA A 176 -2.03 10.91 0.53
N PHE A 177 -3.13 11.60 0.24
CA PHE A 177 -3.19 12.55 -0.85
C PHE A 177 -2.22 13.73 -0.65
N ASP A 178 -2.24 14.36 0.52
CA ASP A 178 -1.44 15.54 0.81
C ASP A 178 0.07 15.25 0.75
N LYS A 179 0.49 14.06 1.21
CA LYS A 179 1.88 13.61 1.16
C LYS A 179 2.49 13.63 -0.24
N ARG A 180 1.68 13.45 -1.29
CA ARG A 180 2.14 13.49 -2.69
C ARG A 180 2.77 14.84 -3.06
N ASN A 181 2.41 15.92 -2.36
CA ASN A 181 2.93 17.27 -2.63
C ASN A 181 4.20 17.59 -1.84
N ILE A 182 4.54 16.78 -0.83
CA ILE A 182 5.64 17.08 0.12
C ILE A 182 6.66 15.95 0.21
N MET A 183 6.39 14.79 -0.38
CA MET A 183 7.23 13.59 -0.33
C MET A 183 7.22 12.85 -1.66
N GLU A 184 8.35 12.24 -1.99
CA GLU A 184 8.47 11.29 -3.10
C GLU A 184 8.46 9.85 -2.58
N PRO A 185 7.89 8.89 -3.34
CA PRO A 185 8.04 7.48 -3.03
C PRO A 185 9.52 7.07 -3.00
N ALA A 186 9.93 6.38 -1.93
CA ALA A 186 11.26 5.80 -1.79
C ALA A 186 11.55 4.73 -2.85
N ALA A 187 10.51 4.06 -3.37
CA ALA A 187 10.61 3.19 -4.53
C ALA A 187 9.28 3.17 -5.31
N LYS A 188 9.38 3.11 -6.64
CA LYS A 188 8.22 3.07 -7.55
C LYS A 188 8.11 1.74 -8.32
N LYS A 189 9.11 0.84 -8.23
CA LYS A 189 9.21 -0.40 -9.02
C LYS A 189 9.55 -1.60 -8.14
N ASN A 190 8.86 -2.72 -8.34
CA ASN A 190 9.15 -3.97 -7.66
C ASN A 190 10.46 -4.61 -8.17
N PRO A 191 11.33 -5.13 -7.29
CA PRO A 191 12.51 -5.91 -7.68
C PRO A 191 12.11 -7.22 -8.35
N ALA A 192 13.01 -7.85 -9.11
CA ALA A 192 12.69 -8.97 -10.01
C ALA A 192 12.14 -10.22 -9.29
N ASP A 193 12.49 -10.42 -8.03
CA ASP A 193 12.08 -11.52 -7.16
C ASP A 193 10.68 -11.36 -6.57
N VAL A 194 10.09 -10.16 -6.65
CA VAL A 194 8.70 -9.93 -6.22
C VAL A 194 7.73 -10.33 -7.33
N PRO A 195 6.73 -11.19 -7.04
CA PRO A 195 5.74 -11.61 -8.02
C PRO A 195 4.96 -10.39 -8.52
N ALA A 196 4.98 -10.14 -9.83
CA ALA A 196 4.30 -9.04 -10.48
C ALA A 196 4.07 -9.41 -11.96
N ILE A 197 3.08 -8.79 -12.60
CA ILE A 197 2.90 -8.85 -14.06
C ILE A 197 4.11 -8.18 -14.72
N ARG A 198 4.83 -8.93 -15.56
CA ARG A 198 6.05 -8.49 -16.23
C ARG A 198 6.03 -8.89 -17.70
N THR A 199 6.94 -8.28 -18.45
CA THR A 199 7.16 -8.66 -19.84
C THR A 199 7.74 -10.06 -19.95
N ASN A 200 7.24 -10.85 -20.91
CA ASN A 200 7.71 -12.20 -21.24
C ASN A 200 8.77 -12.21 -22.34
N LEU A 201 9.49 -11.11 -22.56
CA LEU A 201 10.58 -11.05 -23.54
C LEU A 201 11.72 -12.00 -23.13
N LEU A 202 11.58 -13.26 -23.56
CA LEU A 202 12.64 -14.25 -23.66
C LEU A 202 13.56 -13.75 -24.78
N TRP A 203 14.82 -13.49 -24.43
CA TRP A 203 15.88 -13.16 -25.37
C TRP A 203 16.29 -14.43 -26.13
#